data_AF-A0AAQ4DFJ7-F1
#
_entry.id   AF-A0AAQ4DFJ7-F1
#
_cell.length_a   1.000
_cell.length_b   1.000
_cell.length_c   1.000
_cell.angle_alpha   90.00
_cell.angle_beta   90.00
_cell.angle_gamma   90.00
#
_symmetry.space_group_name_H-M   'P 1'
#
loop_
_entity.id
_entity.type
_entity.pdbx_description
1 polymer ?
#
loop_
_entity_poly.entity_id
_entity_poly.type
_entity_poly.pdbx_seq_one_letter_code
_entity_poly.pdbx_strand_id
1 'polypeptide(L)'
;MSRKWKALSLKNKLDILKKVDEEPKKRCIDMAKELGLPISMLSTIVGQRDRIMQTVQHFGVNSKEAKTAHHVKLEEVLLTWFKEVTAAGVNVDGKALREKAAGFALTLGIDNFQASGGWIHRYKARHDLCYKTVCGEGKKVDASVVEVWVATTLQSFIAGYGAHDVFNIDEAGLFHNLQPEKSLCFKGEACQGGQKK
;
A
#
# COMPACT_ATOMS: atom_id res chain seq x y z
N MET A 1 -7.83 -15.24 40.45
CA MET A 1 -7.66 -15.72 39.05
C MET A 1 -7.92 -14.57 38.09
N SER A 2 -6.90 -14.08 37.38
CA SER A 2 -7.09 -13.04 36.37
C SER A 2 -7.72 -13.67 35.11
N ARG A 3 -8.96 -13.31 34.79
CA ARG A 3 -9.61 -13.71 33.52
C ARG A 3 -8.82 -13.06 32.38
N LYS A 4 -8.04 -13.85 31.64
CA LYS A 4 -7.39 -13.41 30.39
C LYS A 4 -8.47 -13.14 29.34
N TRP A 5 -8.80 -11.87 29.13
CA TRP A 5 -9.71 -11.46 28.07
C TRP A 5 -9.00 -11.49 26.72
N LYS A 6 -9.67 -12.04 25.69
CA LYS A 6 -9.22 -11.92 24.30
C LYS A 6 -9.40 -10.46 23.85
N ALA A 7 -8.41 -9.91 23.17
CA ALA A 7 -8.48 -8.58 22.57
C ALA A 7 -9.69 -8.50 21.60
N LEU A 8 -10.55 -7.49 21.79
CA LEU A 8 -11.69 -7.23 20.92
C LEU A 8 -11.20 -6.63 19.60
N SER A 9 -11.73 -7.15 18.48
CA SER A 9 -11.44 -6.61 17.14
C SER A 9 -11.99 -5.19 16.97
N LEU A 10 -11.43 -4.43 16.02
CA LEU A 10 -11.93 -3.09 15.66
C LEU A 10 -13.41 -3.12 15.25
N LYS A 11 -13.83 -4.13 14.50
CA LYS A 11 -15.23 -4.37 14.14
C LYS A 11 -16.13 -4.48 15.38
N ASN A 12 -15.76 -5.32 16.34
CA ASN A 12 -16.56 -5.51 17.55
C ASN A 12 -16.63 -4.24 18.39
N LYS A 13 -15.52 -3.48 18.48
CA LYS A 13 -15.52 -2.18 19.17
C LYS A 13 -16.44 -1.16 18.48
N LEU A 14 -16.49 -1.15 17.15
CA LEU A 14 -17.38 -0.27 16.39
C LEU A 14 -18.86 -0.62 16.58
N ASP A 15 -19.19 -1.91 16.57
CA ASP A 15 -20.56 -2.38 16.80
C ASP A 15 -21.04 -2.05 18.23
N ILE A 16 -20.13 -2.11 19.22
CA ILE A 16 -20.42 -1.64 20.59
C ILE A 16 -20.71 -0.14 20.61
N LEU A 17 -19.89 0.68 19.93
CA LEU A 17 -20.11 2.13 19.87
C LEU A 17 -21.46 2.48 19.21
N LYS A 18 -21.84 1.78 18.14
CA LYS A 18 -23.17 1.96 17.51
C LYS A 18 -24.31 1.66 18.46
N LYS A 19 -24.24 0.56 19.22
CA LYS A 19 -25.26 0.22 20.23
C LYS A 19 -25.34 1.25 21.36
N VAL A 20 -24.19 1.82 21.76
CA VAL A 20 -24.15 2.92 22.74
C VAL A 20 -24.88 4.15 22.20
N ASP A 21 -24.71 4.46 20.92
CA ASP A 21 -25.36 5.61 20.27
C ASP A 21 -26.87 5.40 20.05
N GLU A 22 -27.30 4.17 19.79
CA GLU A 22 -28.71 3.80 19.65
C GLU A 22 -29.49 3.90 20.98
N GLU A 23 -28.82 3.75 22.12
CA GLU A 23 -29.44 3.74 23.45
C GLU A 23 -28.81 4.77 24.42
N PRO A 24 -28.87 6.08 24.13
CA PRO A 24 -28.12 7.11 24.86
C PRO A 24 -28.60 7.33 26.31
N LYS A 25 -29.80 6.83 26.67
CA LYS A 25 -30.39 6.96 28.00
C LYS A 25 -30.08 5.78 28.93
N LYS A 26 -29.49 4.70 28.41
CA LYS A 26 -29.26 3.47 29.17
C LYS A 26 -27.96 3.57 29.94
N ARG A 27 -27.97 3.15 31.21
CA ARG A 27 -26.77 3.22 32.05
C ARG A 27 -25.73 2.23 31.52
N CYS A 28 -24.46 2.62 31.54
CA CYS A 28 -23.35 1.76 31.10
C CYS A 28 -23.31 0.41 31.82
N ILE A 29 -23.83 0.34 33.06
CA ILE A 29 -23.92 -0.90 33.85
C ILE A 29 -24.87 -1.90 33.18
N ASP A 30 -26.04 -1.44 32.76
CA ASP A 30 -27.08 -2.29 32.17
C ASP A 30 -26.66 -2.74 30.76
N MET A 31 -26.07 -1.82 30.01
CA MET A 31 -25.50 -2.10 28.69
C MET A 31 -24.32 -3.07 28.75
N ALA A 32 -23.43 -2.94 29.74
CA ALA A 32 -22.32 -3.87 29.94
C ALA A 32 -22.82 -5.28 30.28
N LYS A 33 -23.87 -5.40 31.09
CA LYS A 33 -24.50 -6.69 31.40
C LYS A 33 -25.11 -7.36 30.16
N GLU A 34 -25.85 -6.60 29.35
CA GLU A 34 -26.48 -7.10 28.13
C GLU A 34 -25.44 -7.57 27.10
N LEU A 35 -24.33 -6.84 26.97
CA LEU A 35 -23.22 -7.20 26.09
C LEU A 35 -22.29 -8.27 26.67
N GLY A 36 -22.51 -8.69 27.93
CA GLY A 36 -21.63 -9.64 28.63
C GLY A 36 -20.22 -9.11 28.87
N LEU A 37 -20.04 -7.79 28.93
CA LEU A 37 -18.75 -7.11 29.07
C LEU A 37 -18.54 -6.58 30.49
N PRO A 38 -17.29 -6.53 30.99
CA PRO A 38 -16.97 -5.77 32.20
C PRO A 38 -17.26 -4.28 31.98
N ILE A 39 -17.81 -3.61 32.99
CA ILE A 39 -18.12 -2.17 32.94
C ILE A 39 -16.88 -1.33 32.59
N SER A 40 -15.72 -1.70 33.15
CA SER A 40 -14.44 -1.06 32.86
C SER A 40 -14.04 -1.15 31.39
N MET A 41 -14.38 -2.26 30.72
CA MET A 41 -14.09 -2.46 29.30
C MET A 41 -15.00 -1.59 28.43
N LEU A 42 -16.30 -1.57 28.72
CA LEU A 42 -17.24 -0.70 28.00
C LEU A 42 -16.85 0.77 28.15
N SER A 43 -16.55 1.21 29.37
CA SER A 43 -16.10 2.59 29.64
C SER A 43 -14.81 2.93 28.90
N THR A 44 -13.84 2.01 28.85
CA THR A 44 -12.60 2.21 28.08
C THR A 44 -12.88 2.32 26.57
N ILE A 45 -13.78 1.50 26.03
CA ILE A 45 -14.14 1.54 24.60
C ILE A 45 -14.81 2.88 24.25
N VAL A 46 -15.77 3.33 25.08
CA VAL A 46 -16.44 4.63 24.90
C VAL A 46 -15.43 5.78 25.01
N GLY A 47 -14.52 5.73 25.98
CA GLY A 47 -13.46 6.74 26.14
C GLY A 47 -12.42 6.75 25.00
N GLN A 48 -12.24 5.64 24.28
CA GLN A 48 -11.34 5.52 23.13
C GLN A 48 -12.05 5.74 21.77
N ARG A 49 -13.28 6.27 21.77
CA ARG A 49 -14.12 6.44 20.59
C ARG A 49 -13.40 7.11 19.42
N ASP A 50 -12.85 8.30 19.63
CA ASP A 50 -12.22 9.08 18.55
C ASP A 50 -11.05 8.34 17.92
N ARG A 51 -10.24 7.69 18.76
CA ARG A 51 -9.11 6.87 18.31
C ARG A 51 -9.59 5.67 17.51
N ILE A 52 -10.68 5.00 17.92
CA ILE A 52 -11.27 3.87 17.19
C ILE A 52 -11.80 4.34 15.84
N MET A 53 -12.51 5.48 15.78
CA MET A 53 -13.03 6.03 14.53
C MET A 53 -11.93 6.43 13.55
N GLN A 54 -10.91 7.16 14.00
CA GLN A 54 -9.73 7.50 13.19
C GLN A 54 -9.03 6.24 12.66
N THR A 55 -8.91 5.22 13.51
CA THR A 55 -8.28 3.95 13.13
C THR A 55 -9.08 3.24 12.04
N VAL A 56 -10.41 3.21 12.14
CA VAL A 56 -11.28 2.61 11.11
C VAL A 56 -11.21 3.39 9.80
N GLN A 57 -11.17 4.72 9.87
CA GLN A 57 -11.05 5.59 8.70
C GLN A 57 -9.72 5.35 7.96
N HIS A 58 -8.61 5.16 8.68
CA HIS A 58 -7.30 4.97 8.08
C HIS A 58 -7.00 3.54 7.63
N PHE A 59 -7.42 2.51 8.38
CA PHE A 59 -7.00 1.12 8.16
C PHE A 59 -8.15 0.16 7.79
N GLY A 60 -9.39 0.64 7.78
CA GLY A 60 -10.57 -0.17 7.53
C GLY A 60 -11.00 -1.04 8.72
N VAL A 61 -12.25 -1.50 8.66
CA VAL A 61 -12.97 -2.19 9.75
C VAL A 61 -12.36 -3.56 10.13
N ASN A 62 -11.69 -4.22 9.18
CA ASN A 62 -11.17 -5.58 9.36
C ASN A 62 -9.75 -5.65 9.96
N SER A 63 -9.13 -4.51 10.27
CA SER A 63 -7.82 -4.48 10.90
C SER A 63 -7.91 -5.04 12.33
N LYS A 64 -7.05 -6.01 12.69
CA LYS A 64 -7.18 -6.73 13.99
C LYS A 64 -6.68 -5.94 15.20
N GLU A 65 -5.87 -4.92 14.96
CA GLU A 65 -5.43 -3.91 15.93
C GLU A 65 -4.49 -3.05 15.10
N ALA A 66 -4.83 -1.79 14.84
CA ALA A 66 -3.83 -0.88 14.34
C ALA A 66 -2.82 -0.69 15.49
N LYS A 67 -1.73 -1.45 15.43
CA LYS A 67 -0.48 -0.96 16.00
C LYS A 67 -0.16 0.29 15.21
N THR A 68 -0.68 1.42 15.69
CA THR A 68 -0.38 2.75 15.24
C THR A 68 1.11 2.83 15.00
N ALA A 69 1.51 3.37 13.86
CA ALA A 69 2.91 3.61 13.55
C ALA A 69 3.58 4.27 14.77
N HIS A 70 4.71 3.74 15.22
CA HIS A 70 5.46 4.37 16.32
C HIS A 70 5.84 5.82 15.97
N HIS A 71 6.00 6.11 14.68
CA HIS A 71 6.32 7.43 14.14
C HIS A 71 5.31 7.81 13.05
N VAL A 72 4.09 8.17 13.44
CA VAL A 72 3.00 8.52 12.50
C VAL A 72 3.42 9.62 11.53
N LYS A 73 3.98 10.73 12.05
CA LYS A 73 4.43 11.87 11.25
C LYS A 73 5.51 11.50 10.23
N LEU A 74 6.41 10.58 10.58
CA LEU A 74 7.44 10.08 9.66
C LEU A 74 6.81 9.28 8.52
N GLU A 75 5.86 8.41 8.84
CA GLU A 75 5.17 7.60 7.81
C GLU A 75 4.32 8.47 6.88
N GLU A 76 3.68 9.52 7.40
CA GLU A 76 2.90 10.47 6.59
C GLU A 76 3.79 11.23 5.60
N VAL A 77 4.89 11.81 6.06
CA VAL A 77 5.83 12.55 5.19
C VAL A 77 6.45 11.63 4.14
N LEU A 78 6.80 10.40 4.53
CA LEU A 78 7.33 9.41 3.61
C LEU A 78 6.30 8.99 2.55
N LEU A 79 5.04 8.84 2.93
CA LEU A 79 3.96 8.49 2.00
C LEU A 79 3.70 9.63 1.01
N THR A 80 3.69 10.88 1.46
CA THR A 80 3.52 12.05 0.59
C THR A 80 4.64 12.12 -0.44
N TRP A 81 5.89 12.01 0.00
CA TRP A 81 7.05 11.96 -0.90
C TRP A 81 6.95 10.79 -1.89
N PHE A 82 6.55 9.60 -1.45
CA PHE A 82 6.40 8.45 -2.32
C PHE A 82 5.38 8.73 -3.43
N LYS A 83 4.21 9.30 -3.09
CA LYS A 83 3.18 9.67 -4.07
C LYS A 83 3.67 10.69 -5.10
N GLU A 84 4.41 11.70 -4.66
CA GLU A 84 4.98 12.74 -5.54
C GLU A 84 5.97 12.14 -6.54
N VAL A 85 6.88 11.29 -6.07
CA VAL A 85 7.90 10.66 -6.90
C VAL A 85 7.30 9.65 -7.88
N THR A 86 6.30 8.87 -7.45
CA THR A 86 5.60 7.94 -8.35
C THR A 86 4.75 8.68 -9.39
N ALA A 87 4.12 9.81 -9.03
CA ALA A 87 3.40 10.66 -9.98
C ALA A 87 4.32 11.28 -11.03
N ALA A 88 5.58 11.56 -10.68
CA ALA A 88 6.62 11.97 -11.62
C ALA A 88 7.18 10.82 -12.48
N GLY A 89 6.67 9.60 -12.34
CA GLY A 89 7.09 8.42 -13.13
C GLY A 89 8.42 7.81 -12.69
N VAL A 90 8.93 8.16 -11.50
CA VAL A 90 10.17 7.61 -10.96
C VAL A 90 9.88 6.35 -10.16
N ASN A 91 10.63 5.28 -10.45
CA ASN A 91 10.52 4.03 -9.71
C ASN A 91 11.23 4.12 -8.36
N VAL A 92 10.51 3.74 -7.31
CA VAL A 92 11.04 3.72 -5.94
C VAL A 92 11.11 2.27 -5.49
N ASP A 93 12.33 1.80 -5.24
CA ASP A 93 12.55 0.48 -4.66
C ASP A 93 12.53 0.52 -3.13
N GLY A 94 12.66 -0.66 -2.52
CA GLY A 94 12.71 -0.77 -1.07
C GLY A 94 13.96 -0.14 -0.45
N LYS A 95 15.07 0.02 -1.18
CA LYS A 95 16.31 0.59 -0.64
C LYS A 95 16.19 2.12 -0.57
N ALA A 96 15.78 2.75 -1.67
CA ALA A 96 15.48 4.17 -1.75
C ALA A 96 14.43 4.58 -0.70
N LEU A 97 13.40 3.75 -0.49
CA LEU A 97 12.41 4.00 0.55
C LEU A 97 13.03 3.98 1.98
N ARG A 98 13.99 3.08 2.27
CA ARG A 98 14.70 3.05 3.58
C ARG A 98 15.56 4.28 3.77
N GLU A 99 16.34 4.64 2.75
CA GLU A 99 17.25 5.78 2.79
C GLU A 99 16.46 7.07 3.00
N LYS A 100 15.34 7.23 2.28
CA LYS A 100 14.47 8.39 2.47
C LYS A 100 13.81 8.41 3.85
N ALA A 101 13.36 7.27 4.36
CA ALA A 101 12.81 7.17 5.71
C ALA A 101 13.83 7.57 6.78
N ALA A 102 15.09 7.14 6.64
CA ALA A 102 16.17 7.54 7.55
C ALA A 102 16.44 9.05 7.48
N GLY A 103 16.48 9.62 6.28
CA GLY A 103 16.64 11.07 6.09
C GLY A 103 15.52 11.89 6.75
N PHE A 104 14.25 11.49 6.55
CA PHE A 104 13.13 12.16 7.21
C PHE A 104 13.13 11.98 8.72
N ALA A 105 13.58 10.85 9.24
CA ALA A 105 13.71 10.66 10.67
C ALA A 105 14.70 11.65 11.30
N LEU A 106 15.84 11.90 10.64
CA LEU A 106 16.81 12.92 11.05
C LEU A 106 16.19 14.33 11.02
N THR A 107 15.50 14.70 9.93
CA THR A 107 14.84 16.02 9.83
C THR A 107 13.77 16.22 10.90
N LEU A 108 13.09 15.15 11.30
CA LEU A 108 12.05 15.17 12.34
C LEU A 108 12.60 15.05 13.78
N GLY A 109 13.92 14.97 13.96
CA GLY A 109 14.55 14.82 15.27
C GLY A 109 14.28 13.46 15.94
N ILE A 110 14.05 12.40 15.14
CA ILE A 110 13.84 11.05 15.65
C ILE A 110 15.19 10.33 15.69
N ASP A 111 15.84 10.39 16.85
CA ASP A 111 17.12 9.73 17.09
C ASP A 111 16.97 8.19 17.07
N ASN A 112 18.01 7.49 16.60
CA ASN A 112 18.09 6.04 16.55
C ASN A 112 16.99 5.33 15.73
N PHE A 113 16.31 6.05 14.82
CA PHE A 113 15.37 5.42 13.91
C PHE A 113 16.11 4.45 12.96
N GLN A 114 15.61 3.22 12.89
CA GLN A 114 16.12 2.19 11.99
C GLN A 114 15.01 1.72 11.06
N ALA A 115 15.18 1.96 9.77
CA ALA A 115 14.31 1.45 8.70
C ALA A 115 14.53 -0.06 8.47
N SER A 116 14.41 -0.85 9.55
CA SER A 116 14.61 -2.30 9.57
C SER A 116 13.71 -3.02 8.56
N GLY A 117 14.10 -4.22 8.17
CA GLY A 117 13.28 -5.06 7.28
C GLY A 117 11.86 -5.27 7.81
N GLY A 118 11.71 -5.45 9.13
CA GLY A 118 10.41 -5.57 9.78
C GLY A 118 9.60 -4.27 9.77
N TRP A 119 10.24 -3.12 9.96
CA TRP A 119 9.56 -1.81 9.87
C TRP A 119 9.04 -1.56 8.45
N ILE A 120 9.88 -1.75 7.42
CA ILE A 120 9.47 -1.61 6.03
C ILE A 120 8.34 -2.57 5.65
N HIS A 121 8.40 -3.83 6.11
CA HIS A 121 7.34 -4.78 5.83
C HIS A 121 6.00 -4.28 6.39
N ARG A 122 5.99 -3.79 7.63
CA ARG A 122 4.79 -3.23 8.27
C ARG A 122 4.33 -1.92 7.63
N TYR A 123 5.26 -1.04 7.24
CA TYR A 123 4.95 0.20 6.52
C TYR A 123 4.21 -0.11 5.22
N LYS A 124 4.76 -1.01 4.39
CA LYS A 124 4.12 -1.41 3.13
C LYS A 124 2.74 -2.03 3.36
N ALA A 125 2.60 -2.88 4.37
CA ALA A 125 1.31 -3.48 4.72
C ALA A 125 0.27 -2.46 5.22
N ARG A 126 0.71 -1.37 5.87
CA ARG A 126 -0.16 -0.29 6.34
C ARG A 126 -0.64 0.62 5.21
N HIS A 127 0.19 0.84 4.20
CA HIS A 127 -0.07 1.76 3.09
C HIS A 127 -0.40 1.05 1.77
N ASP A 128 -0.75 -0.24 1.85
CA ASP A 128 -1.09 -1.09 0.70
C ASP A 128 -0.06 -1.04 -0.44
N LEU A 129 1.23 -1.02 -0.09
CA LEU A 129 2.33 -1.03 -1.07
C LEU A 129 2.76 -2.47 -1.36
N CYS A 130 2.92 -2.79 -2.64
CA CYS A 130 3.47 -4.07 -3.09
C CYS A 130 4.58 -3.86 -4.13
N TYR A 131 5.47 -4.85 -4.25
CA TYR A 131 6.41 -4.88 -5.36
C TYR A 131 5.71 -5.36 -6.61
N LYS A 132 5.98 -4.69 -7.71
CA LYS A 132 5.54 -5.08 -9.04
C LYS A 132 6.68 -4.90 -10.01
N THR A 133 6.77 -5.81 -10.97
CA THR A 133 7.68 -5.69 -12.09
C THR A 133 7.17 -4.56 -12.99
N VAL A 134 8.04 -3.61 -13.30
CA VAL A 134 7.74 -2.55 -14.25
C VAL A 134 7.71 -3.19 -15.64
N CYS A 135 6.52 -3.36 -16.22
CA CYS A 135 6.42 -3.73 -17.62
C CYS A 135 6.84 -2.53 -18.47
N GLY A 136 7.95 -2.69 -19.19
CA GLY A 136 8.44 -1.69 -20.14
C GLY A 136 7.41 -1.40 -21.25
N GLU A 137 7.50 -0.19 -21.79
CA GLU A 137 6.99 0.42 -23.06
C GLU A 137 5.70 -0.06 -23.76
N GLY A 138 4.94 -1.03 -23.27
CA GLY A 138 3.71 -1.53 -23.91
C GLY A 138 2.55 -0.53 -23.94
N LYS A 139 2.76 0.70 -23.44
CA LYS A 139 1.75 1.77 -23.39
C LYS A 139 1.95 2.88 -24.41
N LYS A 140 3.00 2.85 -25.24
CA LYS A 140 3.26 3.93 -26.20
C LYS A 140 2.62 3.74 -27.57
N VAL A 141 2.13 2.54 -27.89
CA VAL A 141 1.60 2.26 -29.22
C VAL A 141 0.12 1.89 -29.12
N ASP A 142 -0.71 2.57 -29.90
CA ASP A 142 -2.14 2.27 -30.03
C ASP A 142 -2.30 0.87 -30.64
N ALA A 143 -3.01 -0.01 -29.93
CA ALA A 143 -3.24 -1.38 -30.35
C ALA A 143 -3.90 -1.46 -31.73
N SER A 144 -4.78 -0.51 -32.06
CA SER A 144 -5.45 -0.46 -33.36
C SER A 144 -4.48 -0.19 -34.51
N VAL A 145 -3.47 0.66 -34.29
CA VAL A 145 -2.42 0.95 -35.28
C VAL A 145 -1.54 -0.28 -35.52
N VAL A 146 -1.21 -1.01 -34.44
CA VAL A 146 -0.44 -2.26 -34.54
C VAL A 146 -1.22 -3.31 -35.33
N GLU A 147 -2.49 -3.52 -35.02
CA GLU A 147 -3.33 -4.51 -35.70
C GLU A 147 -3.45 -4.22 -37.20
N VAL A 148 -3.67 -2.95 -37.58
CA VAL A 148 -3.73 -2.55 -38.99
C VAL A 148 -2.40 -2.77 -39.69
N TRP A 149 -1.28 -2.41 -39.06
CA TRP A 149 0.05 -2.58 -39.63
C TRP A 149 0.41 -4.05 -39.82
N VAL A 150 0.10 -4.90 -38.83
CA VAL A 150 0.31 -6.36 -38.90
C VAL A 150 -0.51 -6.97 -40.03
N ALA A 151 -1.79 -6.60 -40.15
CA ALA A 151 -2.69 -7.17 -41.16
C ALA A 151 -2.37 -6.73 -42.59
N THR A 152 -1.85 -5.51 -42.79
CA THR A 152 -1.64 -4.94 -44.12
C THR A 152 -0.17 -4.98 -44.54
N THR A 153 0.69 -4.32 -43.77
CA THR A 153 2.05 -3.99 -44.16
C THR A 153 2.98 -5.17 -43.91
N LEU A 154 2.90 -5.78 -42.72
CA LEU A 154 3.74 -6.93 -42.38
C LEU A 154 3.44 -8.13 -43.29
N GLN A 155 2.16 -8.45 -43.52
CA GLN A 155 1.76 -9.54 -44.43
C GLN A 155 2.33 -9.34 -45.84
N SER A 156 2.32 -8.10 -46.36
CA SER A 156 2.86 -7.81 -47.68
C SER A 156 4.39 -8.04 -47.78
N PHE A 157 5.13 -7.77 -46.70
CA PHE A 157 6.58 -7.96 -46.67
C PHE A 157 6.99 -9.42 -46.54
N ILE A 158 6.20 -10.24 -45.82
CA ILE A 158 6.54 -11.65 -45.57
C ILE A 158 5.91 -12.62 -46.59
N ALA A 159 4.97 -12.18 -47.44
CA ALA A 159 4.23 -13.03 -48.37
C ALA A 159 5.12 -13.85 -49.34
N GLY A 160 6.33 -13.38 -49.63
CA GLY A 160 7.30 -14.06 -50.51
C GLY A 160 8.32 -14.94 -49.80
N TYR A 161 8.29 -15.01 -48.47
CA TYR A 161 9.30 -15.68 -47.65
C TYR A 161 8.70 -16.85 -46.88
N GLY A 162 9.45 -17.95 -46.77
CA GLY A 162 9.07 -19.03 -45.86
C GLY A 162 9.23 -18.59 -44.40
N ALA A 163 8.47 -19.18 -43.48
CA ALA A 163 8.60 -18.85 -42.06
C ALA A 163 10.04 -19.06 -41.50
N HIS A 164 10.83 -19.94 -42.13
CA HIS A 164 12.22 -20.20 -41.79
C HIS A 164 13.19 -19.10 -42.27
N ASP A 165 12.75 -18.22 -43.17
CA ASP A 165 13.52 -17.10 -43.70
C ASP A 165 13.17 -15.77 -43.00
N VAL A 166 12.21 -15.78 -42.06
CA VAL A 166 11.79 -14.61 -41.30
C VAL A 166 12.47 -14.62 -39.94
N PHE A 167 13.42 -13.69 -39.75
CA PHE A 167 14.17 -13.55 -38.52
C PHE A 167 13.72 -12.30 -37.76
N ASN A 168 13.51 -12.45 -36.45
CA ASN A 168 13.37 -11.31 -35.56
C ASN A 168 14.78 -10.85 -35.14
N ILE A 169 15.13 -9.61 -35.46
CA ILE A 169 16.36 -8.97 -35.00
C ILE A 169 15.95 -7.82 -34.09
N ASP A 170 16.37 -7.90 -32.84
CA ASP A 170 16.11 -6.86 -31.85
C ASP A 170 17.43 -6.43 -31.22
N GLU A 171 17.53 -5.14 -30.87
CA GLU A 171 18.73 -4.58 -30.26
C GLU A 171 18.72 -4.84 -28.76
N ALA A 172 19.68 -5.63 -28.28
CA ALA A 172 19.92 -5.79 -26.85
C ALA A 172 20.88 -4.69 -26.36
N GLY A 173 20.35 -3.61 -25.81
CA GLY A 173 21.14 -2.58 -25.15
C GLY A 173 21.80 -3.08 -23.86
N LEU A 174 23.11 -2.85 -23.70
CA LEU A 174 23.80 -3.03 -22.42
C LEU A 174 23.68 -1.74 -21.61
N PHE A 175 22.90 -1.79 -20.53
CA PHE A 175 22.71 -0.61 -19.68
C PHE A 175 23.50 -0.75 -18.38
N HIS A 176 24.12 0.36 -17.94
CA HIS A 176 24.78 0.49 -16.65
C HIS A 176 23.93 1.40 -15.75
N ASN A 177 23.79 1.08 -14.46
CA ASN A 177 22.97 1.83 -13.50
C ASN A 177 21.46 1.94 -13.85
N LEU A 178 20.88 0.89 -14.44
CA LEU A 178 19.43 0.82 -14.66
C LEU A 178 18.65 0.99 -13.36
N GLN A 179 17.49 1.63 -13.48
CA GLN A 179 16.50 1.58 -12.42
C GLN A 179 16.08 0.13 -12.12
N PRO A 180 15.80 -0.18 -10.85
CA PRO A 180 15.39 -1.52 -10.45
C PRO A 180 14.13 -1.96 -11.18
N GLU A 181 14.14 -3.20 -11.66
CA GLU A 181 13.05 -3.82 -12.43
C GLU A 181 11.75 -3.95 -11.60
N LYS A 182 11.90 -3.98 -10.27
CA LYS A 182 10.81 -4.08 -9.30
C LYS A 182 10.66 -2.75 -8.58
N SER A 183 9.53 -2.11 -8.79
CA SER A 183 9.15 -0.86 -8.12
C SER A 183 8.06 -1.13 -7.08
N LEU A 184 7.99 -0.29 -6.05
CA LEU A 184 6.84 -0.28 -5.15
C LEU A 184 5.70 0.49 -5.81
N CYS A 185 4.50 -0.08 -5.76
CA CYS A 185 3.27 0.54 -6.25
C CYS A 185 2.12 0.27 -5.29
N PHE A 186 1.07 1.08 -5.35
CA PHE A 186 -0.15 0.81 -4.61
C PHE A 186 -0.84 -0.47 -5.13
N LYS A 187 -1.39 -1.25 -4.20
CA LYS A 187 -2.09 -2.48 -4.50
C LYS A 187 -3.34 -2.15 -5.32
N GLY A 188 -3.45 -2.76 -6.50
CA GLY A 188 -4.54 -2.51 -7.46
C GLY A 188 -4.20 -1.51 -8.57
N GLU A 189 -3.18 -0.66 -8.41
CA GLU A 189 -2.74 0.25 -9.46
C GLU A 189 -1.78 -0.43 -10.43
N ALA A 190 -1.92 -0.18 -11.73
CA ALA A 190 -0.91 -0.58 -12.71
C ALA A 190 0.37 0.23 -12.44
N CYS A 191 1.54 -0.43 -12.32
CA CYS A 191 2.80 0.32 -12.31
C CYS A 191 3.02 0.89 -13.70
N GLN A 192 2.82 2.18 -13.83
CA GLN A 192 3.00 2.93 -15.06
C GLN A 192 4.09 3.95 -14.78
N GLY A 193 5.31 3.65 -15.21
CA GLY A 193 6.45 4.53 -14.92
C GLY A 193 7.73 3.71 -14.87
N GLY A 194 8.70 4.12 -15.67
CA GLY A 194 9.98 3.43 -15.83
C GLY A 194 10.34 3.35 -17.29
N GLN A 195 10.99 4.41 -17.77
CA GLN A 195 11.83 4.26 -18.94
C GLN A 195 13.09 3.52 -18.48
N LYS A 196 13.38 2.38 -19.12
CA LYS A 196 14.73 1.84 -19.12
C LYS A 196 15.56 2.84 -19.93
N LYS A 197 16.25 3.76 -19.27
CA LYS A 197 17.32 4.56 -19.86
C LYS A 197 18.65 4.02 -19.38
#